data_AF-D3E4I6-F1
#
_entry.id   AF-D3E4I6-F1
#
_cell.length_a   1.000
_cell.length_b   1.000
_cell.length_c   1.000
_cell.angle_alpha   90.00
_cell.angle_beta   90.00
_cell.angle_gamma   90.00
#
_symmetry.space_group_name_H-M   'P 1'
#
loop_
_entity.id
_entity.type
_entity.pdbx_description
1 polymer ?
#
loop_
_entity_poly.entity_id
_entity_poly.type
_entity_poly.pdbx_seq_one_letter_code
_entity_poly.pdbx_strand_id
1 'polypeptide(L)'
;MNNKKIFVAGLAILAIVLMGSVAAVDMGILSGSPTKFSIDGIDFNIPQGYAVTDNYTRVNDTDTAGSSSYRVTQATFENNVHDAISVLVADYDHDMSEDIISQRGNKTTINGVDGYMQTQGDYTTFNYLVDGNLVTITLTNADLLEDIIVGNQTDD
;
A
#
# COMPACT_ATOMS: atom_id res chain seq x y z
N MET A 1 37.23 23.52 -0.20
CA MET A 1 36.58 23.43 1.14
C MET A 1 35.60 24.59 1.21
N ASN A 2 34.29 24.47 1.38
CA ASN A 2 33.46 23.41 1.97
C ASN A 2 32.14 23.26 1.20
N ASN A 3 31.80 22.01 0.86
CA ASN A 3 30.46 21.60 0.48
C ASN A 3 29.52 21.82 1.67
N LYS A 4 28.55 22.71 1.54
CA LYS A 4 27.34 22.69 2.38
C LYS A 4 26.23 21.98 1.61
N LYS A 5 26.36 20.65 1.47
CA LYS A 5 25.19 19.81 1.16
C LYS A 5 24.47 19.63 2.49
N ILE A 6 23.37 20.34 2.65
CA ILE A 6 22.44 20.14 3.76
C ILE A 6 21.82 18.75 3.55
N PHE A 7 22.46 17.74 4.14
CA PHE A 7 21.78 16.53 4.59
C PHE A 7 20.89 16.99 5.74
N VAL A 8 19.56 16.90 5.60
CA VAL A 8 18.55 16.61 6.65
C VAL A 8 17.16 16.86 6.02
N ALA A 9 16.47 15.77 5.70
CA ALA A 9 15.05 15.59 5.94
C ALA A 9 14.83 14.08 5.89
N GLY A 10 15.03 13.43 7.04
CA GLY A 10 14.86 12.00 7.19
C GLY A 10 13.46 11.60 6.73
N LEU A 11 13.41 10.57 5.88
CA LEU A 11 12.19 9.81 5.61
C LEU A 11 11.53 9.50 6.95
N ALA A 12 10.35 10.08 7.17
CA ALA A 12 9.47 9.65 8.23
C ALA A 12 9.07 8.21 7.91
N ILE A 13 9.79 7.25 8.47
CA ILE A 13 9.27 5.92 8.73
C ILE A 13 8.02 6.19 9.57
N LEU A 14 6.83 6.07 8.97
CA LEU A 14 5.57 6.17 9.70
C LEU A 14 5.58 5.03 10.72
N ALA A 15 5.97 5.34 11.95
CA ALA A 15 5.68 4.49 13.09
C ALA A 15 4.16 4.57 13.28
N ILE A 16 3.44 3.60 12.71
CA ILE A 16 2.01 3.43 12.92
C ILE A 16 1.83 3.16 14.42
N VAL A 17 1.34 4.16 15.14
CA VAL A 17 1.04 4.05 16.56
C VAL A 17 -0.22 3.19 16.70
N LEU A 18 -0.04 2.03 17.33
CA LEU A 18 -1.09 1.07 17.67
C LEU A 18 -2.16 1.72 18.54
N MET A 19 -3.33 1.99 17.97
CA MET A 19 -4.61 2.04 18.68
C MET A 19 -5.64 1.27 17.87
N GLY A 20 -5.65 -0.05 18.05
CA GLY A 20 -6.55 -0.95 17.34
C GLY A 20 -7.99 -0.78 17.79
N SER A 21 -8.87 -0.40 16.85
CA SER A 21 -10.25 -0.85 16.84
C SER A 21 -10.32 -2.12 15.99
N VAL A 22 -10.74 -3.23 16.59
CA VAL A 22 -10.97 -4.48 15.86
C VAL A 22 -12.28 -4.34 15.09
N ALA A 23 -12.21 -3.94 13.83
CA ALA A 23 -13.33 -4.13 12.91
C ALA A 23 -13.19 -5.55 12.37
N ALA A 24 -14.17 -6.42 12.66
CA ALA A 24 -14.24 -7.73 12.04
C ALA A 24 -14.41 -7.52 10.53
N VAL A 25 -13.39 -7.90 9.78
CA VAL A 25 -13.34 -7.78 8.33
C VAL A 25 -14.29 -8.84 7.75
N ASP A 26 -15.48 -8.41 7.34
CA ASP A 26 -16.33 -9.21 6.44
C ASP A 26 -15.87 -9.00 4.99
N MET A 27 -14.62 -9.35 4.72
CA MET A 27 -14.13 -9.54 3.35
C MET A 27 -14.39 -10.99 3.03
N GLY A 28 -15.30 -11.27 2.08
CA GLY A 28 -15.73 -12.61 1.65
C GLY A 28 -14.62 -13.50 1.07
N ILE A 29 -13.55 -13.70 1.82
CA ILE A 29 -12.34 -14.45 1.50
C ILE A 29 -12.60 -15.88 1.93
N LEU A 30 -13.17 -16.67 1.02
CA LEU A 30 -13.16 -18.12 1.14
C LEU A 30 -12.81 -18.76 -0.20
N SER A 31 -11.72 -19.54 -0.17
CA SER A 31 -11.35 -20.64 -1.08
C SER A 31 -10.40 -20.34 -2.28
N GLY A 32 -9.11 -20.67 -2.09
CA GLY A 32 -8.37 -21.60 -2.97
C GLY A 32 -7.89 -21.14 -4.36
N SER A 33 -8.20 -19.93 -4.82
CA SER A 33 -7.71 -19.33 -6.08
C SER A 33 -7.16 -17.92 -5.78
N PRO A 34 -6.38 -17.27 -6.69
CA PRO A 34 -6.03 -15.87 -6.50
C PRO A 34 -7.32 -15.10 -6.25
N THR A 35 -7.47 -14.61 -5.04
CA THR A 35 -8.74 -14.08 -4.58
C THR A 35 -8.73 -12.62 -4.97
N LYS A 36 -9.64 -12.24 -5.86
CA LYS A 36 -9.89 -10.83 -6.13
C LYS A 36 -10.33 -10.18 -4.83
N PHE A 37 -9.73 -9.05 -4.55
CA PHE A 37 -9.95 -8.29 -3.34
C PHE A 37 -10.02 -6.82 -3.74
N SER A 38 -10.97 -6.07 -3.17
CA SER A 38 -11.14 -4.66 -3.51
C SER A 38 -11.12 -3.80 -2.25
N ILE A 39 -10.41 -2.67 -2.33
CA ILE A 39 -10.48 -1.59 -1.34
C ILE A 39 -10.98 -0.35 -2.05
N ASP A 40 -12.10 0.21 -1.58
CA ASP A 40 -12.65 1.47 -2.09
C ASP A 40 -12.79 1.52 -3.63
N GLY A 41 -13.18 0.39 -4.23
CA GLY A 41 -13.37 0.25 -5.68
C GLY A 41 -12.10 -0.11 -6.47
N ILE A 42 -10.94 -0.19 -5.82
CA ILE A 42 -9.67 -0.56 -6.45
C ILE A 42 -9.47 -2.07 -6.33
N ASP A 43 -9.30 -2.75 -7.46
CA ASP A 43 -9.18 -4.21 -7.52
C ASP A 43 -7.72 -4.67 -7.43
N PHE A 44 -7.52 -5.68 -6.59
CA PHE A 44 -6.25 -6.37 -6.37
C PHE A 44 -6.46 -7.88 -6.53
N ASN A 45 -5.41 -8.56 -6.96
CA ASN A 45 -5.34 -10.02 -6.93
C ASN A 45 -4.47 -10.45 -5.77
N ILE A 46 -4.95 -11.31 -4.88
CA ILE A 46 -4.10 -11.86 -3.81
C ILE A 46 -3.56 -13.22 -4.25
N PRO A 47 -2.24 -13.43 -4.32
CA PRO A 47 -1.65 -14.70 -4.74
C PRO A 47 -2.13 -15.88 -3.90
N GLN A 48 -2.17 -17.07 -4.50
CA GLN A 48 -2.58 -18.28 -3.80
C GLN A 48 -1.66 -18.57 -2.60
N GLY A 49 -2.25 -19.02 -1.49
CA GLY A 49 -1.51 -19.39 -0.28
C GLY A 49 -1.36 -18.26 0.74
N TYR A 50 -1.81 -17.05 0.38
CA TYR A 50 -1.97 -15.94 1.30
C TYR A 50 -3.40 -15.92 1.85
N ALA A 51 -3.52 -15.64 3.15
CA ALA A 51 -4.80 -15.45 3.83
C ALA A 51 -4.81 -14.10 4.53
N VAL A 52 -5.98 -13.45 4.60
CA VAL A 52 -6.14 -12.21 5.37
C VAL A 52 -5.80 -12.48 6.84
N THR A 53 -5.15 -11.51 7.46
CA THR A 53 -4.88 -11.51 8.89
C THR A 53 -5.51 -10.27 9.52
N ASP A 54 -6.07 -10.43 10.71
CA ASP A 54 -6.59 -9.30 11.51
C ASP A 54 -5.45 -8.39 11.98
N ASN A 55 -4.20 -8.88 11.95
CA ASN A 55 -3.04 -8.08 12.29
C ASN A 55 -2.89 -6.93 11.30
N TYR A 56 -2.88 -5.70 11.82
CA TYR A 56 -2.66 -4.47 11.05
C TYR A 56 -3.73 -4.14 10.00
N THR A 57 -4.84 -4.87 9.96
CA THR A 57 -5.98 -4.50 9.12
C THR A 57 -6.70 -3.27 9.70
N ARG A 58 -6.97 -2.28 8.85
CA ARG A 58 -7.63 -1.02 9.17
C ARG A 58 -8.81 -0.82 8.24
N VAL A 59 -9.94 -0.34 8.73
CA VAL A 59 -11.14 -0.15 7.91
C VAL A 59 -11.66 1.25 8.12
N ASN A 60 -11.46 2.11 7.13
CA ASN A 60 -11.93 3.49 7.15
C ASN A 60 -11.46 4.29 8.39
N ASP A 61 -10.28 3.94 8.91
CA ASP A 61 -9.69 4.65 10.03
C ASP A 61 -9.31 6.06 9.59
N THR A 62 -9.44 7.04 10.47
CA THR A 62 -8.91 8.39 10.23
C THR A 62 -7.56 8.52 10.90
N ASP A 63 -6.59 9.04 10.16
CA ASP A 63 -5.23 9.27 10.62
C ASP A 63 -4.75 10.66 10.18
N THR A 64 -3.56 11.05 10.64
CA THR A 64 -2.97 12.35 10.34
C THR A 64 -1.49 12.22 9.99
N ALA A 65 -1.08 12.85 8.90
CA ALA A 65 0.32 12.98 8.50
C ALA A 65 0.67 14.47 8.39
N GLY A 66 1.43 14.98 9.36
CA GLY A 66 1.72 16.41 9.44
C GLY A 66 0.44 17.21 9.71
N SER A 67 0.06 18.10 8.79
CA SER A 67 -1.17 18.90 8.87
C SER A 67 -2.36 18.30 8.11
N SER A 68 -2.18 17.19 7.40
CA SER A 68 -3.22 16.58 6.58
C SER A 68 -3.88 15.42 7.32
N SER A 69 -5.19 15.29 7.15
CA SER A 69 -5.94 14.11 7.57
C SER A 69 -6.19 13.20 6.38
N TYR A 70 -6.27 11.91 6.63
CA TYR A 70 -6.65 10.94 5.61
C TYR A 70 -7.47 9.80 6.21
N ARG A 71 -8.36 9.24 5.39
CA ARG A 71 -9.04 7.98 5.65
C ARG A 71 -8.19 6.86 5.08
N VAL A 72 -8.05 5.77 5.82
CA VAL A 72 -7.23 4.63 5.40
C VAL A 72 -7.97 3.33 5.59
N THR A 73 -7.92 2.53 4.53
CA THR A 73 -8.28 1.12 4.57
C THR A 73 -7.05 0.31 4.19
N GLN A 74 -6.68 -0.64 5.04
CA GLN A 74 -5.51 -1.49 4.88
C GLN A 74 -5.93 -2.93 5.09
N ALA A 75 -5.55 -3.83 4.18
CA ALA A 75 -5.64 -5.27 4.38
C ALA A 75 -4.24 -5.88 4.34
N THR A 76 -3.98 -6.78 5.28
CA THR A 76 -2.72 -7.53 5.35
C THR A 76 -3.00 -9.01 5.15
N PHE A 77 -2.12 -9.66 4.41
CA PHE A 77 -2.18 -11.07 4.05
C PHE A 77 -0.86 -11.74 4.37
N GLU A 78 -0.91 -12.92 4.96
CA GLU A 78 0.28 -13.71 5.29
C GLU A 78 0.15 -15.13 4.75
N ASN A 79 1.29 -15.75 4.42
CA ASN A 79 1.37 -17.17 4.07
C ASN A 79 2.00 -18.00 5.21
N ASN A 80 2.04 -19.32 5.03
CA ASN A 80 2.56 -20.26 6.03
C ASN A 80 4.08 -20.15 6.29
N VAL A 81 4.82 -19.35 5.53
CA VAL A 81 6.25 -19.11 5.71
C VAL A 81 6.55 -17.68 6.19
N HIS A 82 5.53 -16.95 6.65
CA HIS A 82 5.62 -15.56 7.13
C HIS A 82 6.02 -14.53 6.07
N ASP A 83 5.81 -14.82 4.78
CA ASP A 83 5.77 -13.75 3.80
C ASP A 83 4.49 -12.95 3.97
N ALA A 84 4.61 -11.63 3.85
CA ALA A 84 3.51 -10.71 4.06
C ALA A 84 3.27 -9.85 2.81
N ILE A 85 2.00 -9.58 2.56
CA ILE A 85 1.50 -8.59 1.61
C ILE A 85 0.63 -7.63 2.41
N SER A 86 0.87 -6.34 2.28
CA SER A 86 -0.01 -5.30 2.81
C SER A 86 -0.44 -4.39 1.69
N VAL A 87 -1.75 -4.25 1.51
CA VAL A 87 -2.36 -3.31 0.57
C VAL A 87 -3.03 -2.22 1.39
N LEU A 88 -2.64 -0.97 1.14
CA LEU A 88 -3.18 0.20 1.81
C LEU A 88 -3.69 1.19 0.76
N VAL A 89 -4.91 1.68 0.96
CA VAL A 89 -5.49 2.80 0.21
C VAL A 89 -5.72 3.95 1.19
N ALA A 90 -5.18 5.11 0.86
CA ALA A 90 -5.31 6.33 1.64
C ALA A 90 -5.98 7.44 0.81
N ASP A 91 -7.12 7.89 1.31
CA ASP A 91 -7.93 9.00 0.83
C ASP A 91 -7.61 10.23 1.68
N TYR A 92 -6.76 11.11 1.15
CA TYR A 92 -6.34 12.33 1.81
C TYR A 92 -7.39 13.43 1.66
N ASP A 93 -7.42 14.36 2.61
CA ASP A 93 -8.25 15.59 2.53
C ASP A 93 -7.90 16.53 1.36
N HIS A 94 -6.94 16.13 0.53
CA HIS A 94 -6.51 16.77 -0.71
C HIS A 94 -6.02 15.69 -1.69
N ASP A 95 -6.12 15.98 -2.98
CA ASP A 95 -5.63 15.04 -4.01
C ASP A 95 -4.11 14.87 -3.90
N MET A 96 -3.68 13.61 -3.88
CA MET A 96 -2.27 13.27 -3.99
C MET A 96 -1.81 13.48 -5.43
N SER A 97 -0.57 13.93 -5.60
CA SER A 97 0.03 14.17 -6.93
C SER A 97 1.32 13.36 -7.13
N GLU A 98 1.72 13.20 -8.40
CA GLU A 98 2.98 12.55 -8.75
C GLU A 98 4.19 13.20 -8.05
N ASP A 99 4.21 14.52 -7.91
CA ASP A 99 5.30 15.23 -7.22
C ASP A 99 5.45 14.78 -5.75
N ILE A 100 4.35 14.46 -5.09
CA ILE A 100 4.35 13.97 -3.70
C ILE A 100 4.85 12.53 -3.67
N ILE A 101 4.31 11.65 -4.50
CA ILE A 101 4.65 10.22 -4.45
C ILE A 101 6.00 9.90 -5.08
N SER A 102 6.54 10.79 -5.93
CA SER A 102 7.87 10.63 -6.54
C SER A 102 9.01 10.58 -5.53
N GLN A 103 8.79 11.14 -4.34
CA GLN A 103 9.75 11.13 -3.24
C GLN A 103 9.80 9.78 -2.52
N ARG A 104 8.88 8.85 -2.84
CA ARG A 104 8.73 7.55 -2.18
C ARG A 104 9.47 6.41 -2.89
N GLY A 105 10.13 6.67 -4.01
CA GLY A 105 10.88 5.64 -4.73
C GLY A 105 11.34 6.04 -6.12
N ASN A 106 11.77 5.05 -6.88
CA ASN A 106 12.14 5.21 -8.29
C ASN A 106 10.94 4.94 -9.18
N LYS A 107 10.73 5.78 -10.19
CA LYS A 107 9.63 5.59 -11.16
C LYS A 107 9.73 4.20 -11.79
N THR A 108 8.64 3.43 -11.70
CA THR A 108 8.53 2.04 -12.15
C THR A 108 7.11 1.81 -12.66
N THR A 109 6.94 0.97 -13.67
CA THR A 109 5.62 0.59 -14.21
C THR A 109 5.41 -0.89 -13.96
N ILE A 110 4.25 -1.26 -13.38
CA ILE A 110 3.89 -2.66 -13.10
C ILE A 110 2.51 -2.91 -13.70
N ASN A 111 2.37 -3.89 -14.59
CA ASN A 111 1.12 -4.17 -15.32
C ASN A 111 0.46 -2.92 -15.95
N GLY A 112 1.26 -2.00 -16.47
CA GLY A 112 0.77 -0.76 -17.08
C GLY A 112 0.34 0.33 -16.08
N VAL A 113 0.47 0.08 -14.77
CA VAL A 113 0.28 1.07 -13.71
C VAL A 113 1.60 1.76 -13.42
N ASP A 114 1.65 3.07 -13.67
CA ASP A 114 2.81 3.90 -13.33
C ASP A 114 2.82 4.22 -11.83
N GLY A 115 3.99 4.06 -11.21
CA GLY A 115 4.17 4.34 -9.79
C GLY A 115 5.64 4.49 -9.41
N TYR A 116 5.92 4.39 -8.12
CA TYR A 116 7.24 4.58 -7.54
C TYR A 116 7.56 3.44 -6.57
N MET A 117 8.68 2.77 -6.83
CA MET A 117 9.12 1.59 -6.10
C MET A 117 10.35 1.88 -5.25
N GLN A 118 10.35 1.38 -4.02
CA GLN A 118 11.50 1.43 -3.12
C GLN A 118 11.64 0.12 -2.36
N THR A 119 12.87 -0.34 -2.20
CA THR A 119 13.21 -1.49 -1.35
C THR A 119 14.02 -1.00 -0.15
N GLN A 120 13.62 -1.41 1.05
CA GLN A 120 14.30 -1.10 2.30
C GLN A 120 14.39 -2.37 3.16
N GLY A 121 15.61 -2.89 3.34
CA GLY A 121 15.81 -4.18 4.00
C GLY A 121 15.12 -5.30 3.20
N ASP A 122 14.29 -6.08 3.89
CA ASP A 122 13.58 -7.23 3.32
C ASP A 122 12.20 -6.87 2.74
N TYR A 123 11.86 -5.58 2.67
CA TYR A 123 10.56 -5.12 2.19
C TYR A 123 10.70 -4.26 0.93
N THR A 124 9.80 -4.50 -0.02
CA THR A 124 9.59 -3.66 -1.19
C THR A 124 8.24 -2.97 -1.06
N THR A 125 8.22 -1.69 -1.43
CA THR A 125 7.02 -0.86 -1.50
C THR A 125 6.82 -0.37 -2.92
N PHE A 126 5.59 -0.45 -3.42
CA PHE A 126 5.16 0.19 -4.65
C PHE A 126 4.02 1.15 -4.36
N ASN A 127 4.17 2.40 -4.79
CA ASN A 127 3.23 3.49 -4.54
C ASN A 127 2.70 4.03 -5.85
N TYR A 128 1.38 4.13 -6.01
CA TYR A 128 0.75 4.69 -7.20
C TYR A 128 -0.53 5.43 -6.83
N LEU A 129 -1.11 6.14 -7.79
CA LEU A 129 -2.34 6.91 -7.61
C LEU A 129 -3.48 6.27 -8.38
N VAL A 130 -4.66 6.22 -7.75
CA VAL A 130 -5.94 5.89 -8.41
C VAL A 130 -6.96 6.90 -7.89
N ASP A 131 -7.57 7.67 -8.78
CA ASP A 131 -8.59 8.68 -8.45
C ASP A 131 -8.19 9.65 -7.33
N GLY A 132 -6.92 10.07 -7.31
CA GLY A 132 -6.37 10.98 -6.29
C GLY A 132 -6.00 10.29 -4.97
N ASN A 133 -6.38 9.02 -4.77
CA ASN A 133 -6.00 8.21 -3.62
C ASN A 133 -4.59 7.66 -3.79
N LEU A 134 -3.85 7.60 -2.67
CA LEU A 134 -2.58 6.89 -2.61
C LEU A 134 -2.84 5.40 -2.38
N VAL A 135 -2.33 4.56 -3.28
CA VAL A 135 -2.23 3.13 -3.07
C VAL A 135 -0.79 2.77 -2.73
N THR A 136 -0.59 2.02 -1.65
CA THR A 136 0.70 1.47 -1.24
C THR A 136 0.59 -0.05 -1.10
N ILE A 137 1.41 -0.77 -1.86
CA ILE A 137 1.59 -2.21 -1.71
C ILE A 137 2.97 -2.44 -1.07
N THR A 138 2.99 -3.06 0.10
CA THR A 138 4.21 -3.45 0.81
C THR A 138 4.30 -4.97 0.85
N LEU A 139 5.47 -5.52 0.55
CA LEU A 139 5.64 -6.97 0.46
C LEU A 139 7.08 -7.40 0.72
N THR A 140 7.26 -8.64 1.20
CA THR A 140 8.59 -9.25 1.41
C THR A 140 9.16 -9.89 0.15
N ASN A 141 8.31 -10.33 -0.78
CA ASN A 141 8.71 -10.99 -2.03
C ASN A 141 8.30 -10.18 -3.27
N ALA A 142 9.22 -9.34 -3.77
CA ALA A 142 9.00 -8.37 -4.85
C ALA A 142 8.37 -8.95 -6.13
N ASP A 143 8.64 -10.23 -6.40
CA ASP A 143 8.18 -10.91 -7.63
C ASP A 143 6.66 -11.05 -7.69
N LEU A 144 5.95 -10.86 -6.58
CA LEU A 144 4.48 -10.94 -6.51
C LEU A 144 3.75 -9.68 -6.97
N LEU A 145 4.44 -8.55 -7.19
CA LEU A 145 3.80 -7.29 -7.55
C LEU A 145 3.00 -7.36 -8.86
N GLU A 146 3.55 -8.05 -9.88
CA GLU A 146 2.84 -8.28 -11.15
C GLU A 146 1.61 -9.17 -10.97
N ASP A 147 1.61 -10.09 -10.00
CA ASP A 147 0.41 -10.87 -9.72
C ASP A 147 -0.64 -10.04 -8.99
N ILE A 148 -0.22 -9.11 -8.13
CA ILE A 148 -1.12 -8.35 -7.25
C ILE A 148 -1.85 -7.22 -7.98
N ILE A 149 -1.13 -6.48 -8.82
CA ILE A 149 -1.65 -5.27 -9.45
C ILE A 149 -2.47 -5.64 -10.69
N VAL A 150 -3.77 -5.37 -10.66
CA VAL A 150 -4.62 -5.52 -11.84
C VAL A 150 -4.43 -4.27 -12.73
N GLY A 151 -3.88 -4.45 -13.93
CA GLY A 151 -3.64 -3.35 -14.87
C GLY A 151 -4.94 -2.69 -15.37
N ASN A 152 -4.87 -1.40 -15.74
CA ASN A 152 -5.98 -0.55 -16.20
C ASN A 152 -7.26 -0.69 -15.35
N GLN A 153 -7.30 0.02 -14.24
CA GLN A 153 -8.52 0.30 -13.47
C GLN A 153 -9.35 1.34 -14.26
N THR A 154 -10.07 0.92 -15.30
CA THR A 154 -10.99 1.82 -16.03
C THR A 154 -12.39 1.67 -15.46
N ASP A 155 -12.96 2.79 -15.03
CA ASP A 155 -14.39 2.95 -14.76
C ASP A 155 -15.20 2.45 -15.96
N ASP A 156 -16.01 1.40 -15.75
CA ASP A 156 -17.15 1.08 -16.62
C ASP A 156 -18.38 1.92 -16.23
#